data_AF-A0A939BR96-F1
#
_entry.id   AF-A0A939BR96-F1
#
_cell.length_a   1.000
_cell.length_b   1.000
_cell.length_c   1.000
_cell.angle_alpha   90.00
_cell.angle_beta   90.00
_cell.angle_gamma   90.00
#
_symmetry.space_group_name_H-M   'P 1'
#
loop_
_entity.id
_entity.type
_entity.pdbx_description
1 polymer ?
#
loop_
_entity_poly.entity_id
_entity_poly.type
_entity_poly.pdbx_seq_one_letter_code
_entity_poly.pdbx_strand_id
1 'polypeptide(L)'
;MQFYYDEKMPLRILDEGEFWKQQEAEHTDVIRALVPNLEPQFVEALAAWEQAFARTQAVFVRYIEAVVRSGHIASEQFKQQIVELVRFALEQSQQFIQLLNQLGTESVPLKTNPTAVVVLNHIRRESEYFIGISEAFLMRGF
;
A
#
# COMPACT_ATOMS: atom_id res chain seq x y z
N MET A 1 -1.97 -14.77 -0.97
CA MET A 1 -3.20 -15.60 -0.94
C MET A 1 -3.94 -15.40 -2.27
N GLN A 2 -4.54 -16.45 -2.84
CA GLN A 2 -5.37 -16.36 -4.04
C GLN A 2 -6.81 -16.63 -3.61
N PHE A 3 -7.64 -15.59 -3.51
CA PHE A 3 -9.05 -15.74 -3.21
C PHE A 3 -9.84 -15.50 -4.49
N TYR A 4 -10.73 -16.43 -4.83
CA TYR A 4 -11.69 -16.24 -5.91
C TYR A 4 -12.81 -15.32 -5.39
N TYR A 5 -12.99 -14.19 -6.09
CA TYR A 5 -13.71 -13.03 -5.58
C TYR A 5 -15.20 -13.07 -5.94
N ASP A 6 -16.04 -13.11 -4.91
CA ASP A 6 -17.51 -13.18 -4.98
C ASP A 6 -18.18 -11.80 -5.15
N GLU A 7 -19.52 -11.75 -5.25
CA GLU A 7 -20.36 -10.53 -5.43
C GLU A 7 -20.15 -9.39 -4.40
N LYS A 8 -19.33 -9.60 -3.36
CA LYS A 8 -18.99 -8.60 -2.31
C LYS A 8 -17.75 -7.74 -2.63
N MET A 9 -17.17 -7.91 -3.82
CA MET A 9 -15.99 -7.18 -4.30
C MET A 9 -15.99 -5.66 -4.05
N PRO A 10 -17.09 -4.90 -4.23
CA PRO A 10 -16.98 -3.45 -4.23
C PRO A 10 -16.73 -2.83 -2.86
N LEU A 11 -17.01 -3.57 -1.77
CA LEU A 11 -16.71 -3.13 -0.41
C LEU A 11 -15.39 -3.72 0.12
N ARG A 12 -15.01 -4.93 -0.33
CA ARG A 12 -13.74 -5.56 0.04
C ARG A 12 -12.52 -4.75 -0.38
N ILE A 13 -12.59 -3.99 -1.48
CA ILE A 13 -11.47 -3.15 -1.89
C ILE A 13 -11.10 -2.11 -0.82
N LEU A 14 -12.05 -1.71 0.03
CA LEU A 14 -11.77 -0.82 1.15
C LEU A 14 -10.95 -1.52 2.23
N ASP A 15 -11.29 -2.77 2.57
CA ASP A 15 -10.55 -3.60 3.52
C ASP A 15 -9.12 -3.88 3.00
N GLU A 16 -8.99 -4.23 1.72
CA GLU A 16 -7.67 -4.43 1.09
C GLU A 16 -6.85 -3.14 1.10
N GLY A 17 -7.46 -2.00 0.77
CA GLY A 17 -6.80 -0.70 0.81
C GLY A 17 -6.33 -0.32 2.21
N GLU A 18 -7.17 -0.52 3.22
CA GLU A 18 -6.83 -0.29 4.62
C GLU A 18 -5.63 -1.15 5.05
N PHE A 19 -5.74 -2.46 4.85
CA PHE A 19 -4.70 -3.42 5.22
C PHE A 19 -3.37 -3.13 4.53
N TRP A 20 -3.36 -2.99 3.20
CA TRP A 20 -2.11 -2.83 2.46
C TRP A 20 -1.45 -1.49 2.66
N LYS A 21 -2.21 -0.41 2.93
CA LYS A 21 -1.59 0.87 3.29
C LYS A 21 -0.98 0.81 4.69
N GLN A 22 -1.57 0.07 5.63
CA GLN A 22 -0.92 -0.21 6.91
C GLN A 22 0.39 -1.01 6.71
N GLN A 23 0.34 -2.11 5.94
CA GLN A 23 1.53 -2.94 5.69
C GLN A 23 2.67 -2.14 5.06
N GLU A 24 2.39 -1.31 4.06
CA GLU A 24 3.42 -0.48 3.43
C GLU A 24 4.00 0.58 4.38
N ALA A 25 3.19 1.15 5.29
CA ALA A 25 3.69 2.03 6.34
C ALA A 25 4.66 1.28 7.27
N GLU A 26 4.25 0.11 7.80
CA GLU A 26 5.07 -0.73 8.67
C GLU A 26 6.36 -1.21 7.98
N HIS A 27 6.30 -1.47 6.67
CA HIS A 27 7.48 -1.83 5.88
C HIS A 27 8.54 -0.73 5.83
N THR A 28 8.15 0.54 5.90
CA THR A 28 9.14 1.63 6.00
C THR A 28 9.93 1.56 7.31
N ASP A 29 9.27 1.23 8.42
CA ASP A 29 9.91 1.00 9.72
C ASP A 29 10.82 -0.21 9.71
N VAL A 30 10.33 -1.33 9.17
CA VAL A 30 11.10 -2.58 9.08
C VAL A 30 12.42 -2.34 8.34
N ILE A 31 12.41 -1.60 7.23
CA ILE A 31 13.63 -1.31 6.46
C ILE A 31 14.63 -0.49 7.31
N ARG A 32 14.16 0.57 7.99
CA ARG A 32 15.02 1.40 8.85
C ARG A 32 15.57 0.66 10.05
N ALA A 33 14.77 -0.22 10.66
CA ALA A 33 15.19 -1.04 11.79
C ALA A 33 16.23 -2.10 11.38
N LEU A 34 16.09 -2.67 10.17
CA LEU A 34 16.98 -3.72 9.67
C LEU A 34 18.32 -3.19 9.17
N VAL A 35 18.38 -1.92 8.75
CA VAL A 35 19.58 -1.25 8.25
C VAL A 35 19.82 0.03 9.04
N PRO A 36 20.34 -0.04 10.28
CA PRO A 36 20.44 1.12 11.18
C PRO A 36 21.43 2.19 10.71
N ASN A 37 22.30 1.87 9.76
CA ASN A 37 23.25 2.77 9.12
C ASN A 37 22.83 3.19 7.70
N LEU A 38 21.54 3.11 7.37
CA LEU A 38 20.99 3.55 6.09
C LEU A 38 21.29 5.04 5.84
N GLU A 39 21.50 5.41 4.58
CA GLU A 39 21.83 6.78 4.21
C GLU A 39 20.69 7.75 4.58
N PRO A 40 20.98 8.97 5.10
CA PRO A 40 19.96 9.89 5.61
C PRO A 40 18.83 10.19 4.63
N GLN A 41 19.15 10.37 3.34
CA GLN A 41 18.15 10.62 2.30
C GLN A 41 17.09 9.50 2.19
N PHE A 42 17.49 8.25 2.42
CA PHE A 42 16.58 7.12 2.37
C PHE A 42 15.79 6.99 3.68
N VAL A 43 16.41 7.29 4.83
CA VAL A 43 15.70 7.35 6.12
C VAL A 43 14.57 8.39 6.06
N GLU A 44 14.87 9.58 5.54
CA GLU A 44 13.91 10.67 5.36
C GLU A 44 12.80 10.30 4.36
N ALA A 45 13.16 9.71 3.22
CA ALA A 45 12.20 9.25 2.22
C ALA A 45 11.24 8.20 2.79
N LEU A 46 11.77 7.21 3.53
CA LEU A 46 10.95 6.20 4.20
C LEU A 46 10.02 6.82 5.25
N ALA A 47 10.46 7.87 5.97
CA ALA A 47 9.62 8.57 6.96
C ALA A 47 8.49 9.37 6.32
N ALA A 48 8.76 9.99 5.18
CA ALA A 48 7.73 10.65 4.41
C ALA A 48 6.68 9.65 3.89
N TRP A 49 7.12 8.47 3.42
CA TRP A 49 6.23 7.42 2.95
C TRP A 49 5.38 6.81 4.06
N GLU A 50 5.96 6.52 5.22
CA GLU A 50 5.23 6.06 6.41
C GLU A 50 4.01 6.95 6.69
N GLN A 51 4.24 8.27 6.77
CA GLN A 51 3.19 9.23 7.03
C GLN A 51 2.19 9.33 5.87
N ALA A 52 2.66 9.23 4.62
CA ALA A 52 1.79 9.26 3.45
C ALA A 52 0.83 8.06 3.44
N PHE A 53 1.33 6.87 3.77
CA PHE A 53 0.53 5.66 3.85
C PHE A 53 -0.44 5.67 5.02
N ALA A 54 0.01 6.10 6.21
CA ALA A 54 -0.86 6.25 7.37
C ALA A 54 -2.04 7.19 7.09
N ARG A 55 -1.79 8.30 6.37
CA ARG A 55 -2.87 9.21 5.94
C ARG A 55 -3.85 8.54 4.99
N THR A 56 -3.38 7.79 4.00
CA THR A 56 -4.25 7.08 3.06
C THR A 56 -5.05 5.98 3.75
N GLN A 57 -4.42 5.20 4.64
CA GLN A 57 -5.06 4.16 5.44
C GLN A 57 -6.21 4.75 6.28
N ALA A 58 -5.99 5.90 6.93
CA ALA A 58 -7.04 6.59 7.67
C ALA A 58 -8.25 7.00 6.79
N VAL A 59 -8.04 7.30 5.50
CA VAL A 59 -9.15 7.57 4.57
C VAL A 59 -9.92 6.28 4.25
N PHE A 60 -9.24 5.15 4.03
CA PHE A 60 -9.90 3.86 3.86
C PHE A 60 -10.74 3.49 5.08
N VAL A 61 -10.20 3.63 6.30
CA VAL A 61 -10.94 3.40 7.55
C VAL A 61 -12.21 4.25 7.61
N ARG A 62 -12.11 5.55 7.31
CA ARG A 62 -13.29 6.44 7.26
C ARG A 62 -14.34 5.99 6.25
N TYR A 63 -13.92 5.48 5.09
CA TYR A 63 -14.85 4.99 4.07
C TYR A 63 -15.50 3.68 4.50
N ILE A 64 -14.77 2.76 5.13
CA ILE A 64 -15.32 1.54 5.73
C ILE A 64 -16.42 1.91 6.75
N GLU A 65 -16.13 2.83 7.67
CA GLU A 65 -17.10 3.29 8.66
C GLU A 65 -18.36 3.91 8.03
N ALA A 66 -18.19 4.69 6.96
CA ALA A 66 -19.31 5.31 6.24
C ALA A 66 -20.24 4.25 5.62
N VAL A 67 -19.66 3.23 4.97
CA VAL A 67 -20.41 2.09 4.39
C VAL A 67 -21.16 1.32 5.47
N VAL A 68 -20.49 1.00 6.57
CA VAL A 68 -21.10 0.23 7.67
C VAL A 68 -22.29 1.00 8.24
N ARG A 69 -22.15 2.32 8.43
CA ARG A 69 -23.23 3.18 8.95
C ARG A 69 -24.36 3.42 7.96
N SER A 70 -24.12 3.28 6.65
CA SER A 70 -25.16 3.37 5.63
C SER A 70 -25.90 2.05 5.37
N GLY A 71 -25.64 1.01 6.17
CA GLY A 71 -26.25 -0.31 5.98
C GLY A 71 -25.73 -1.03 4.74
N HIS A 72 -24.48 -0.76 4.34
CA HIS A 72 -23.82 -1.30 3.14
C HIS A 72 -24.41 -0.81 1.82
N ILE A 73 -25.19 0.27 1.85
CA ILE A 73 -25.72 0.92 0.66
C ILE A 73 -24.81 2.11 0.34
N ALA A 74 -24.04 2.01 -0.74
CA ALA A 74 -23.20 3.08 -1.26
C ALA A 74 -23.93 3.82 -2.39
N SER A 75 -24.03 5.14 -2.28
CA SER A 75 -24.51 5.97 -3.40
C SER A 75 -23.52 5.93 -4.56
N GLU A 76 -23.99 6.18 -5.79
CA GLU A 76 -23.10 6.23 -6.97
C GLU A 76 -21.97 7.26 -6.81
N GLN A 77 -22.25 8.40 -6.18
CA GLN A 77 -21.23 9.39 -5.87
C GLN A 77 -20.16 8.83 -4.92
N PHE A 78 -20.57 8.09 -3.89
CA PHE A 78 -19.64 7.51 -2.93
C PHE A 78 -18.82 6.38 -3.56
N LYS A 79 -19.42 5.58 -4.44
CA LYS A 79 -18.69 4.58 -5.25
C LYS A 79 -17.57 5.24 -6.08
N GLN A 80 -17.85 6.37 -6.73
CA GLN A 80 -16.81 7.11 -7.47
C GLN A 80 -15.67 7.59 -6.57
N GLN A 81 -15.99 8.08 -5.36
CA GLN A 81 -14.96 8.45 -4.38
C GLN A 81 -14.08 7.27 -3.97
N ILE A 82 -14.65 6.06 -3.87
CA ILE A 82 -13.87 4.85 -3.61
C ILE A 82 -12.94 4.55 -4.80
N VAL A 83 -13.44 4.64 -6.05
CA VAL A 83 -12.61 4.44 -7.26
C VAL A 83 -11.42 5.40 -7.28
N GLU A 84 -11.64 6.68 -6.95
CA GLU A 84 -10.58 7.69 -6.88
C GLU A 84 -9.56 7.38 -5.79
N LEU A 85 -10.01 6.97 -4.60
CA LEU A 85 -9.12 6.57 -3.52
C LEU A 85 -8.26 5.35 -3.89
N VAL A 86 -8.85 4.35 -4.54
CA VAL A 86 -8.11 3.15 -4.98
C VAL A 86 -7.08 3.50 -6.06
N ARG A 87 -7.42 4.38 -7.01
CA ARG A 87 -6.46 4.87 -8.00
C ARG A 87 -5.29 5.61 -7.35
N PHE A 88 -5.58 6.47 -6.38
CA PHE A 88 -4.54 7.16 -5.62
C PHE A 88 -3.63 6.18 -4.85
N ALA A 89 -4.22 5.19 -4.16
CA ALA A 89 -3.46 4.17 -3.43
C ALA A 89 -2.62 3.28 -4.37
N LEU A 90 -3.11 2.98 -5.57
CA LEU A 90 -2.38 2.29 -6.62
C LEU A 90 -1.13 3.09 -7.02
N GLU A 91 -1.28 4.37 -7.33
CA GLU A 91 -0.17 5.26 -7.69
C GLU A 91 0.87 5.37 -6.57
N GLN A 92 0.43 5.45 -5.31
CA GLN A 92 1.32 5.42 -4.15
C GLN A 92 2.16 4.14 -4.11
N SER A 93 1.55 2.98 -4.32
CA SER A 93 2.24 1.68 -4.29
C SER A 93 3.27 1.57 -5.42
N GLN A 94 2.93 2.07 -6.61
CA GLN A 94 3.84 2.10 -7.75
C GLN A 94 5.07 2.99 -7.48
N GLN A 95 4.86 4.18 -6.93
CA GLN A 95 5.96 5.09 -6.57
C GLN A 95 6.80 4.54 -5.42
N PHE A 96 6.18 3.86 -4.46
CA PHE A 96 6.92 3.20 -3.39
C PHE A 96 7.82 2.09 -3.91
N ILE A 97 7.34 1.25 -4.85
CA ILE A 97 8.20 0.26 -5.53
C ILE A 97 9.39 0.94 -6.23
N GLN A 98 9.22 2.13 -6.81
CA GLN A 98 10.35 2.86 -7.39
C GLN A 98 11.39 3.24 -6.33
N LEU A 99 10.96 3.72 -5.15
CA LEU A 99 11.86 3.94 -4.02
C LEU A 99 12.55 2.65 -3.56
N LEU A 100 11.81 1.54 -3.44
CA LEU A 100 12.39 0.25 -3.05
C LEU A 100 13.44 -0.23 -4.06
N ASN A 101 13.20 -0.01 -5.35
CA ASN A 101 14.17 -0.32 -6.39
C ASN A 101 15.43 0.56 -6.27
N GLN A 102 15.27 1.87 -6.04
CA GLN A 102 16.40 2.78 -5.80
C GLN A 102 17.21 2.36 -4.57
N LEU A 103 16.55 2.04 -3.46
CA LEU A 103 17.16 1.48 -2.26
C LEU A 103 18.00 0.23 -2.59
N GLY A 104 17.42 -0.72 -3.33
CA GLY A 104 18.08 -1.96 -3.73
C GLY A 104 19.27 -1.76 -4.68
N THR A 105 19.30 -0.66 -5.44
CA THR A 105 20.38 -0.38 -6.39
C THR A 105 21.47 0.53 -5.84
N GLU A 106 21.11 1.50 -5.01
CA GLU A 106 21.97 2.62 -4.63
C GLU A 106 22.45 2.56 -3.16
N SER A 107 21.68 1.98 -2.25
CA SER A 107 22.08 1.93 -0.83
C SER A 107 23.15 0.88 -0.58
N VAL A 108 24.35 1.31 -0.19
CA VAL A 108 25.48 0.40 0.10
C VAL A 108 25.21 -0.43 1.37
N PRO A 109 24.76 0.15 2.50
CA PRO A 109 24.40 -0.58 3.71
C PRO A 109 23.35 -1.66 3.47
N LEU A 110 22.33 -1.37 2.65
CA LEU A 110 21.28 -2.34 2.34
C LEU A 110 21.81 -3.48 1.47
N LYS A 111 22.53 -3.16 0.38
CA LYS A 111 23.02 -4.16 -0.59
C LYS A 111 24.04 -5.13 0.00
N THR A 112 24.78 -4.69 1.00
CA THR A 112 25.80 -5.50 1.69
C THR A 112 25.21 -6.34 2.82
N ASN A 113 23.91 -6.20 3.11
CA ASN A 113 23.17 -7.00 4.09
C ASN A 113 22.23 -8.00 3.38
N PRO A 114 22.59 -9.30 3.31
CA PRO A 114 21.79 -10.31 2.60
C PRO A 114 20.34 -10.43 3.12
N THR A 115 20.16 -10.32 4.44
CA THR A 115 18.83 -10.36 5.06
C THR A 115 18.00 -9.16 4.62
N ALA A 116 18.59 -7.96 4.60
CA ALA A 116 17.91 -6.75 4.13
C ALA A 116 17.49 -6.86 2.66
N VAL A 117 18.33 -7.45 1.80
CA VAL A 117 17.98 -7.69 0.40
C VAL A 117 16.80 -8.67 0.26
N VAL A 118 16.77 -9.75 1.04
CA VAL A 118 15.65 -10.70 1.03
C VAL A 118 14.35 -10.04 1.48
N VAL A 119 14.40 -9.27 2.57
CA VAL A 119 13.25 -8.54 3.11
C VAL A 119 12.75 -7.48 2.14
N LEU A 120 13.64 -6.67 1.55
CA LEU A 120 13.27 -5.66 0.55
C LEU A 120 12.53 -6.29 -0.65
N ASN A 121 13.02 -7.43 -1.14
CA ASN A 121 12.37 -8.14 -2.24
C ASN A 121 11.00 -8.72 -1.83
N HIS A 122 10.83 -9.11 -0.57
CA HIS A 122 9.54 -9.56 -0.05
C HIS A 122 8.52 -8.41 -0.01
N ILE A 123 8.91 -7.28 0.58
CA ILE A 123 8.12 -6.06 0.66
C ILE A 123 7.67 -5.62 -0.74
N ARG A 124 8.58 -5.61 -1.72
CA ARG A 124 8.23 -5.25 -3.11
C ARG A 124 7.13 -6.14 -3.69
N ARG A 125 7.22 -7.46 -3.49
CA ARG A 125 6.21 -8.42 -4.01
C ARG A 125 4.84 -8.22 -3.36
N GLU A 126 4.80 -7.76 -2.12
CA GLU A 126 3.54 -7.47 -1.43
C GLU A 126 2.88 -6.19 -1.96
N SER A 127 3.66 -5.13 -2.21
CA SER A 127 3.14 -3.95 -2.92
C SER A 127 2.69 -4.30 -4.35
N GLU A 128 3.43 -5.15 -5.07
CA GLU A 128 3.02 -5.66 -6.40
C GLU A 128 1.69 -6.43 -6.35
N TYR A 129 1.46 -7.19 -5.28
CA TYR A 129 0.19 -7.90 -5.06
C TYR A 129 -0.98 -6.92 -4.88
N PHE A 130 -0.81 -5.89 -4.05
CA PHE A 130 -1.85 -4.87 -3.87
C PHE A 130 -2.13 -4.06 -5.15
N ILE A 131 -1.08 -3.77 -5.94
CA ILE A 131 -1.23 -3.18 -7.28
C ILE A 131 -2.14 -4.05 -8.14
N GLY A 132 -1.89 -5.37 -8.19
CA GLY A 132 -2.73 -6.29 -8.97
C GLY A 132 -4.20 -6.34 -8.52
N ILE A 133 -4.46 -6.29 -7.21
CA ILE A 133 -5.82 -6.17 -6.67
C ILE A 133 -6.48 -4.86 -7.13
N SER A 134 -5.77 -3.75 -7.00
CA SER A 134 -6.26 -2.42 -7.32
C SER A 134 -6.57 -2.29 -8.82
N GLU A 135 -5.68 -2.77 -9.69
CA GLU A 135 -5.90 -2.78 -11.14
C GLU A 135 -7.10 -3.65 -11.52
N ALA A 136 -7.21 -4.86 -10.95
CA ALA A 136 -8.35 -5.74 -11.21
C ALA A 136 -9.69 -5.11 -10.81
N PHE A 137 -9.72 -4.40 -9.67
CA PHE A 137 -10.89 -3.64 -9.25
C PHE A 137 -11.19 -2.49 -10.21
N LEU A 138 -10.20 -1.68 -10.58
CA LEU A 138 -10.38 -0.53 -11.48
C LEU A 138 -10.82 -0.93 -12.89
N MET A 139 -10.43 -2.12 -13.36
CA MET A 139 -10.88 -2.67 -14.65
C MET A 139 -12.34 -3.16 -14.62
N ARG A 140 -12.79 -3.70 -13.49
CA ARG A 140 -14.15 -4.27 -13.35
C ARG A 140 -15.19 -3.24 -12.93
N GLY A 141 -14.80 -2.25 -12.13
CA GLY A 141 -15.73 -1.27 -11.55
C GLY A 141 -16.60 -1.85 -10.44
N PHE A 142 -17.53 -1.02 -9.96
CA PHE A 142 -18.57 -1.35 -8.98
C PHE A 142 -19.74 -2.13 -9.60
#